data_AF-A0A443QJ11-F1
#
_entry.id   AF-A0A443QJ11-F1
#
_cell.length_a   1.000
_cell.length_b   1.000
_cell.length_c   1.000
_cell.angle_alpha   90.00
_cell.angle_beta   90.00
_cell.angle_gamma   90.00
#
_symmetry.space_group_name_H-M   'P 1'
#
loop_
_entity.id
_entity.type
_entity.pdbx_description
1 polymer ?
#
loop_
_entity_poly.entity_id
_entity_poly.type
_entity_poly.pdbx_seq_one_letter_code
_entity_poly.pdbx_strand_id
1 'polypeptide(L)'
;MNDSGPCTRHQSKQTDEANESTSNSRKRKHRDFDSDASEPICDQFSSEFQSTKEEVTDFLSSILNRVVFEDLKANTVPSVLENEENAKEVREECLNLFSSQDFIMEPDIIHQLKRYFQTGGNPEQVVDLLSQNYYAIAQTANLLAEWLIMTGMKISEVQSLVEDHLKQMIIKHFDPKKADSIFADEAVKTPAWLTEMIEHPTWRSLIYRLAEDYPDCLMLTFTIKLISDAGFQGEITSISTASQQLEVFSRILKTAVNNYLSGGEENMTKNIEEFTKMVCHSEHTFLYSCALLNLLSQECKGGTSIKRLLQEVTKHALKNGHDATPIIMTLNGAWAHARIAQALSAMLAKNALNPADITVLYKSYQAPDPPPVDLLRIPQFLDLLLTALFKPGSKLHPEHKPKYIYLLAYAASVYETYKKNVRKSINKDELKGTAQAIEKVNAICSEKKGSSELLAELNTLYQCIRFPVVALGIIHWVQHIVFEKNYFQLSTEHTPLHLALLDEVTTCHSTLHQKVLQLLINLFESPQDDLDVLVQLEVKKMLIDRMVHLLSRGCVVPVINYIKSCWQRQDTDVSLIRYFVTEVLDVISPPYTSDFVQLLLPLVENEEITGNMRNENENLLVSQFISKF
;
A
#
# COMPACT_ATOMS: atom_id res chain seq x y z
N MET A 1 -33.13 -17.73 32.66
CA MET A 1 -34.11 -17.94 33.75
C MET A 1 -33.40 -17.52 35.03
N ASN A 2 -33.31 -16.22 35.29
CA ASN A 2 -34.27 -15.36 36.02
C ASN A 2 -34.39 -15.74 37.50
N ASP A 3 -33.85 -14.86 38.37
CA ASP A 3 -34.57 -14.10 39.40
C ASP A 3 -33.51 -13.42 40.31
N SER A 4 -33.27 -12.10 40.31
CA SER A 4 -34.09 -10.90 40.58
C SER A 4 -34.12 -10.47 42.05
N GLY A 5 -33.41 -9.36 42.35
CA GLY A 5 -33.77 -8.31 43.35
C GLY A 5 -33.69 -8.66 44.85
N PRO A 6 -33.54 -7.67 45.75
CA PRO A 6 -34.29 -6.40 45.69
C PRO A 6 -33.53 -5.09 45.98
N CYS A 7 -34.21 -4.01 45.60
CA CYS A 7 -33.92 -2.59 45.81
C CYS A 7 -33.97 -2.10 47.26
N THR A 8 -33.23 -1.02 47.54
CA THR A 8 -33.63 0.31 48.10
C THR A 8 -32.41 0.94 48.81
N ARG A 9 -32.20 2.24 49.04
CA ARG A 9 -32.61 3.55 48.49
C ARG A 9 -31.89 4.58 49.38
N HIS A 10 -31.12 5.51 48.80
CA HIS A 10 -30.96 6.95 49.18
C HIS A 10 -29.54 7.54 49.15
N GLN A 11 -29.54 8.76 48.58
CA GLN A 11 -28.50 9.76 48.40
C GLN A 11 -27.75 10.14 49.68
N SER A 12 -26.46 10.49 49.55
CA SER A 12 -25.94 11.84 49.84
C SER A 12 -24.41 11.90 49.69
N LYS A 13 -23.93 13.10 49.34
CA LYS A 13 -22.55 13.50 49.04
C LYS A 13 -21.75 13.81 50.31
N GLN A 14 -20.42 13.81 50.15
CA GLN A 14 -19.37 14.40 51.01
C GLN A 14 -19.19 13.65 52.35
N THR A 15 -18.00 13.27 52.83
CA THR A 15 -16.68 13.93 52.92
C THR A 15 -15.59 12.88 53.23
N ASP A 16 -14.38 13.15 52.77
CA ASP A 16 -13.08 13.04 53.47
C ASP A 16 -12.57 11.74 54.13
N GLU A 17 -11.33 11.45 53.74
CA GLU A 17 -10.20 11.01 54.57
C GLU A 17 -10.02 9.53 55.00
N ALA A 18 -8.80 9.08 54.67
CA ALA A 18 -7.87 8.29 55.48
C ALA A 18 -7.98 6.76 55.52
N ASN A 19 -6.89 6.17 55.02
CA ASN A 19 -6.10 5.08 55.61
C ASN A 19 -6.81 3.78 56.02
N GLU A 20 -6.43 2.68 55.36
CA GLU A 20 -5.72 1.63 56.10
C GLU A 20 -4.88 0.71 55.18
N SER A 21 -3.65 0.54 55.65
CA SER A 21 -2.53 -0.27 55.19
C SER A 21 -2.76 -1.78 55.29
N THR A 22 -2.07 -2.57 54.46
CA THR A 22 -1.13 -3.68 54.84
C THR A 22 -0.80 -4.53 53.60
N SER A 23 0.42 -4.46 53.05
CA SER A 23 1.70 -5.05 53.49
C SER A 23 1.99 -6.42 52.85
N ASN A 24 3.02 -6.48 52.01
CA ASN A 24 4.08 -7.52 51.92
C ASN A 24 4.85 -7.31 50.61
N SER A 25 6.16 -7.34 50.49
CA SER A 25 7.29 -7.48 51.41
C SER A 25 8.57 -7.33 50.55
N ARG A 26 9.64 -6.76 51.12
CA ARG A 26 11.08 -7.10 50.91
C ARG A 26 12.02 -5.88 50.86
N LYS A 27 12.57 -5.61 52.03
CA LYS A 27 13.89 -5.05 52.38
C LYS A 27 14.83 -4.72 51.20
N ARG A 28 15.23 -3.45 51.09
CA ARG A 28 16.60 -3.02 50.73
C ARG A 28 16.94 -1.70 51.45
N LYS A 29 17.97 -1.82 52.31
CA LYS A 29 18.84 -0.81 52.96
C LYS A 29 18.40 0.67 52.92
N HIS A 30 18.16 1.21 54.13
CA HIS A 30 18.27 2.64 54.45
C HIS A 30 19.55 3.25 53.86
N ARG A 31 19.38 4.25 53.01
CA ARG A 31 20.27 5.42 52.94
C ARG A 31 19.40 6.58 53.36
N ASP A 32 19.74 7.18 54.49
CA ASP A 32 19.16 8.44 54.93
C ASP A 32 19.46 9.48 53.84
N PHE A 33 18.39 10.07 53.30
CA PHE A 33 18.49 11.19 52.37
C PHE A 33 18.44 12.45 53.22
N ASP A 34 19.58 13.11 53.32
CA ASP A 34 19.73 14.41 53.98
C ASP A 34 18.73 15.42 53.41
N SER A 35 17.98 16.05 54.30
CA SER A 35 17.01 17.12 54.01
C SER A 35 17.65 18.50 53.76
N ASP A 36 18.96 18.56 53.51
CA ASP A 36 19.71 19.81 53.34
C ASP A 36 19.94 20.22 51.88
N ALA A 37 19.44 19.46 50.89
CA ALA A 37 19.71 19.71 49.47
C ALA A 37 18.65 20.56 48.73
N SER A 38 17.49 20.86 49.35
CA SER A 38 16.42 21.65 48.71
C SER A 38 16.57 23.17 48.88
N GLU A 39 17.28 23.64 49.91
CA GLU A 39 17.58 25.06 50.09
C GLU A 39 18.62 25.61 49.08
N PRO A 40 19.74 24.92 48.75
CA PRO A 40 20.77 25.49 47.88
C PRO A 40 20.36 25.58 46.41
N ILE A 41 19.42 24.76 45.92
CA ILE A 41 19.00 24.77 44.51
C ILE A 41 18.09 25.97 44.22
N CYS A 42 17.20 26.34 45.15
CA CYS A 42 16.34 27.52 45.00
C CYS A 42 17.15 28.83 45.03
N ASP A 43 18.19 28.86 45.87
CA ASP A 43 19.13 29.98 45.95
C ASP A 43 20.06 30.04 44.72
N GLN A 44 20.51 28.89 44.20
CA GLN A 44 21.24 28.82 42.93
C GLN A 44 20.36 29.29 41.75
N PHE A 45 19.10 28.88 41.69
CA PHE A 45 18.14 29.31 40.67
C PHE A 45 17.87 30.83 40.72
N SER A 46 17.73 31.38 41.93
CA SER A 46 17.57 32.83 42.12
C SER A 46 18.83 33.59 41.69
N SER A 47 20.01 33.04 41.96
CA SER A 47 21.29 33.64 41.60
C SER A 47 21.60 33.56 40.09
N GLU A 48 21.28 32.45 39.41
CA GLU A 48 21.46 32.31 37.96
C GLU A 48 20.40 33.10 37.18
N PHE A 49 19.17 33.19 37.68
CA PHE A 49 18.13 34.04 37.11
C PHE A 49 18.45 35.54 37.29
N GLN A 50 19.01 35.94 38.44
CA GLN A 50 19.52 37.31 38.64
C GLN A 50 20.73 37.60 37.76
N SER A 51 21.69 36.68 37.65
CA SER A 51 22.87 36.81 36.78
C SER A 51 22.48 36.93 35.31
N THR A 52 21.52 36.12 34.83
CA THR A 52 21.04 36.21 33.44
C THR A 52 20.24 37.48 33.18
N LYS A 53 19.50 37.99 34.18
CA LYS A 53 18.82 39.29 34.08
C LYS A 53 19.83 40.44 34.02
N GLU A 54 20.90 40.39 34.82
CA GLU A 54 22.00 41.36 34.81
C GLU A 54 22.76 41.34 33.46
N GLU A 55 23.07 40.16 32.93
CA GLU A 55 23.71 40.01 31.61
C GLU A 55 22.82 40.50 30.46
N VAL A 56 21.50 40.27 30.53
CA VAL A 56 20.54 40.80 29.56
C VAL A 56 20.42 42.31 29.65
N THR A 57 20.42 42.90 30.87
CA THR A 57 20.46 44.35 31.03
C THR A 57 21.77 44.96 30.54
N ASP A 58 22.91 44.30 30.72
CA ASP A 58 24.20 44.75 30.19
C ASP A 58 24.27 44.62 28.67
N PHE A 59 23.70 43.55 28.11
CA PHE A 59 23.59 43.35 26.66
C PHE A 59 22.66 44.39 26.01
N LEU A 60 21.49 44.63 26.61
CA LEU A 60 20.57 45.67 26.16
C LEU A 60 21.21 47.06 26.28
N SER A 61 21.92 47.34 27.38
CA SER A 61 22.68 48.58 27.57
C SER A 61 23.80 48.74 26.53
N SER A 62 24.46 47.64 26.15
CA SER A 62 25.49 47.61 25.09
C SER A 62 24.89 47.87 23.70
N ILE A 63 23.76 47.23 23.37
CA ILE A 63 23.03 47.48 22.12
C ILE A 63 22.51 48.92 22.07
N LEU A 64 21.93 49.42 23.16
CA LEU A 64 21.42 50.78 23.26
C LEU A 64 22.53 51.81 23.15
N ASN A 65 23.68 51.59 23.80
CA ASN A 65 24.84 52.43 23.62
C ASN A 65 25.29 52.43 22.16
N ARG A 66 25.19 51.31 21.44
CA ARG A 66 25.52 51.24 20.01
C ARG A 66 24.52 52.00 19.13
N VAL A 67 23.22 51.86 19.39
CA VAL A 67 22.13 52.51 18.62
C VAL A 67 22.07 54.01 18.91
N VAL A 68 22.17 54.42 20.18
CA VAL A 68 22.20 55.83 20.62
C VAL A 68 23.46 56.56 20.10
N PHE A 69 24.62 55.89 20.03
CA PHE A 69 25.83 56.49 19.44
C PHE A 69 25.75 56.64 17.91
N GLU A 70 25.01 55.78 17.20
CA GLU A 70 24.75 55.97 15.77
C GLU A 70 23.82 57.17 15.53
N ASP A 71 22.79 57.37 16.38
CA ASP A 71 21.85 58.49 16.24
C ASP A 71 22.42 59.86 16.69
N LEU A 72 23.34 59.90 17.67
CA LEU A 72 24.02 61.14 18.08
C LEU A 72 24.95 61.72 16.99
N LYS A 73 25.37 60.92 16.00
CA LYS A 73 26.09 61.41 14.81
C LYS A 73 25.17 61.99 13.74
N ALA A 74 23.86 61.79 13.84
CA ALA A 74 22.88 62.16 12.81
C ALA A 74 22.02 63.40 13.16
N ASN A 75 22.42 64.21 14.15
CA ASN A 75 21.67 65.43 14.50
C ASN A 75 21.92 66.57 13.49
N THR A 76 21.08 66.62 12.46
CA THR A 76 20.64 67.87 11.81
C THR A 76 19.22 68.14 12.27
N VAL A 77 19.00 69.23 13.00
CA VAL A 77 17.68 69.67 13.49
C VAL A 77 16.78 70.07 12.31
N PRO A 78 15.49 69.68 12.31
CA PRO A 78 14.49 70.66 11.90
C PRO A 78 13.21 70.69 12.78
N SER A 79 12.80 71.92 13.09
CA SER A 79 11.44 72.44 13.32
C SER A 79 10.46 71.60 14.16
N VAL A 80 10.39 71.97 15.43
CA VAL A 80 9.31 71.69 16.38
C VAL A 80 8.03 72.39 15.92
N LEU A 81 6.91 71.65 15.82
CA LEU A 81 5.60 71.99 16.44
C LEU A 81 4.38 71.19 15.90
N GLU A 82 4.49 70.29 14.90
CA GLU A 82 3.32 69.48 14.42
C GLU A 82 3.45 67.94 14.52
N ASN A 83 4.61 67.40 14.91
CA ASN A 83 4.87 65.95 14.95
C ASN A 83 4.70 65.28 16.33
N GLU A 84 4.23 65.99 17.35
CA GLU A 84 4.23 65.45 18.71
C GLU A 84 3.08 64.45 18.99
N GLU A 85 1.92 64.56 18.36
CA GLU A 85 0.78 63.66 18.65
C GLU A 85 0.95 62.28 17.99
N ASN A 86 1.27 62.22 16.70
CA ASN A 86 1.58 60.95 16.00
C ASN A 86 2.82 60.25 16.57
N ALA A 87 3.83 61.02 17.02
CA ALA A 87 5.00 60.45 17.68
C ALA A 87 4.66 59.90 19.08
N LYS A 88 3.64 60.44 19.77
CA LYS A 88 3.15 59.90 21.04
C LYS A 88 2.36 58.61 20.85
N GLU A 89 1.50 58.51 19.83
CA GLU A 89 0.76 57.28 19.54
C GLU A 89 1.68 56.12 19.13
N VAL A 90 2.66 56.36 18.25
CA VAL A 90 3.66 55.35 17.87
C VAL A 90 4.51 54.93 19.07
N ARG A 91 4.77 55.86 20.00
CA ARG A 91 5.50 55.57 21.23
C ARG A 91 4.68 54.69 22.17
N GLU A 92 3.39 54.96 22.35
CA GLU A 92 2.49 54.13 23.16
C GLU A 92 2.29 52.73 22.55
N GLU A 93 2.18 52.62 21.22
CA GLU A 93 2.11 51.33 20.51
C GLU A 93 3.37 50.50 20.74
N CYS A 94 4.56 51.09 20.61
CA CYS A 94 5.82 50.42 20.87
C CYS A 94 5.99 50.07 22.36
N LEU A 95 5.55 50.93 23.29
CA LEU A 95 5.58 50.65 24.73
C LEU A 95 4.67 49.48 25.11
N ASN A 96 3.50 49.36 24.48
CA ASN A 96 2.61 48.21 24.68
C ASN A 96 3.25 46.91 24.17
N LEU A 97 3.98 46.95 23.05
CA LEU A 97 4.73 45.81 22.53
C LEU A 97 5.92 45.43 23.42
N PHE A 98 6.70 46.41 23.90
CA PHE A 98 7.80 46.16 24.85
C PHE A 98 7.33 45.69 26.23
N SER A 99 6.06 45.93 26.56
CA SER A 99 5.42 45.42 27.78
C SER A 99 4.90 43.98 27.64
N SER A 100 4.97 43.39 26.44
CA SER A 100 4.59 42.00 26.24
C SER A 100 5.66 41.04 26.76
N GLN A 101 5.23 39.87 27.22
CA GLN A 101 6.09 38.87 27.85
C GLN A 101 7.15 38.37 26.85
N ASP A 102 8.42 38.33 27.27
CA ASP A 102 9.56 37.83 26.49
C ASP A 102 9.75 38.47 25.10
N PHE A 103 9.23 39.68 24.88
CA PHE A 103 9.38 40.41 23.60
C PHE A 103 10.85 40.61 23.17
N ILE A 104 11.80 40.54 24.10
CA ILE A 104 13.25 40.51 23.83
C ILE A 104 13.64 39.43 22.80
N MET A 105 12.92 38.31 22.79
CA MET A 105 13.24 37.14 21.98
C MET A 105 12.54 37.16 20.61
N GLU A 106 11.68 38.16 20.33
CA GLU A 106 10.98 38.28 19.06
C GLU A 106 11.90 38.86 17.97
N PRO A 107 11.84 38.36 16.72
CA PRO A 107 12.76 38.74 15.65
C PRO A 107 12.65 40.22 15.23
N ASP A 108 11.49 40.85 15.46
CA ASP A 108 11.20 42.23 15.06
C ASP A 108 11.64 43.29 16.09
N ILE A 109 12.24 42.88 17.21
CA ILE A 109 12.60 43.81 18.29
C ILE A 109 13.53 44.93 17.82
N ILE A 110 14.51 44.62 16.96
CA ILE A 110 15.48 45.60 16.48
C ILE A 110 14.79 46.68 15.61
N HIS A 111 13.79 46.28 14.82
CA HIS A 111 13.03 47.21 13.99
C HIS A 111 12.13 48.12 14.83
N GLN A 112 11.46 47.56 15.85
CA GLN A 112 10.61 48.34 16.76
C GLN A 112 11.41 49.25 17.69
N LEU A 113 12.59 48.82 18.16
CA LEU A 113 13.53 49.66 18.90
C LEU A 113 13.97 50.87 18.08
N LYS A 114 14.34 50.67 16.81
CA LYS A 114 14.70 51.78 15.91
C LYS A 114 13.54 52.76 15.72
N ARG A 115 12.32 52.26 15.54
CA ARG A 115 11.10 53.09 15.41
C ARG A 115 10.82 53.90 16.69
N TYR A 116 11.11 53.33 17.87
CA TYR A 116 10.96 54.00 19.16
C TYR A 116 12.02 55.07 19.41
N PHE A 117 13.28 54.83 19.06
CA PHE A 117 14.36 55.83 19.22
C PHE A 117 14.23 57.00 18.25
N GLN A 118 13.81 56.75 17.01
CA GLN A 118 13.55 57.80 16.02
C GLN A 118 12.45 58.77 16.43
N THR A 119 11.53 58.36 17.31
CA THR A 119 10.47 59.22 17.84
C THR A 119 10.85 59.90 19.17
N GLY A 120 12.11 59.81 19.60
CA GLY A 120 12.63 60.46 20.81
C GLY A 120 12.23 59.76 22.11
N GLY A 121 12.01 58.45 22.08
CA GLY A 121 11.72 57.64 23.26
C GLY A 121 12.91 57.49 24.21
N ASN A 122 12.64 57.34 25.51
CA ASN A 122 13.69 57.23 26.53
C ASN A 122 14.29 55.81 26.55
N PRO A 123 15.60 55.61 26.31
CA PRO A 123 16.23 54.30 26.35
C PRO A 123 16.13 53.60 27.69
N GLU A 124 16.23 54.34 28.80
CA GLU A 124 16.16 53.75 30.16
C GLU A 124 14.81 53.08 30.41
N GLN A 125 13.72 53.72 29.97
CA GLN A 125 12.37 53.20 30.14
C GLN A 125 12.15 51.89 29.35
N VAL A 126 12.80 51.74 28.19
CA VAL A 126 12.72 50.51 27.39
C VAL A 126 13.53 49.38 27.99
N VAL A 127 14.71 49.68 28.54
CA VAL A 127 15.50 48.68 29.30
C VAL A 127 14.71 48.17 30.49
N ASP A 128 14.11 49.08 31.24
CA ASP A 128 13.31 48.72 32.42
C ASP A 128 12.10 47.86 32.01
N LEU A 129 11.36 48.24 30.98
CA LEU A 129 10.19 47.48 30.53
C LEU A 129 10.55 46.11 29.94
N LEU A 130 11.59 46.03 29.10
CA LEU A 130 12.02 44.77 28.50
C LEU A 130 12.62 43.83 29.55
N SER A 131 13.43 44.35 30.49
CA SER A 131 14.02 43.54 31.56
C SER A 131 12.99 43.10 32.61
N GLN A 132 11.99 43.92 32.91
CA GLN A 132 10.91 43.55 33.84
C GLN A 132 10.00 42.45 33.27
N ASN A 133 9.76 42.46 31.96
CA ASN A 133 8.88 41.51 31.28
C ASN A 133 9.62 40.31 30.65
N TYR A 134 10.90 40.14 30.94
CA TYR A 134 11.68 38.96 30.58
C TYR A 134 11.52 37.86 31.63
N TYR A 135 10.83 36.79 31.23
CA TYR A 135 10.55 35.60 32.02
C TYR A 135 11.37 34.39 31.55
N ALA A 136 12.17 34.52 30.50
CA ALA A 136 13.11 33.51 30.01
C ALA A 136 12.44 32.15 29.73
N ILE A 137 11.23 32.16 29.15
CA ILE A 137 10.43 30.95 28.93
C ILE A 137 11.18 29.97 28.01
N ALA A 138 11.86 30.47 26.99
CA ALA A 138 12.65 29.66 26.06
C ALA A 138 13.85 28.99 26.74
N GLN A 139 14.56 29.72 27.60
CA GLN A 139 15.69 29.18 28.36
C GLN A 139 15.22 28.16 29.40
N THR A 140 14.08 28.42 30.05
CA THR A 140 13.47 27.48 31.00
C THR A 140 13.06 26.18 30.31
N ALA A 141 12.55 26.25 29.08
CA ALA A 141 12.25 25.06 28.28
C ALA A 141 13.50 24.26 27.90
N ASN A 142 14.62 24.92 27.57
CA ASN A 142 15.90 24.25 27.31
C ASN A 142 16.46 23.59 28.58
N LEU A 143 16.36 24.27 29.73
CA LEU A 143 16.79 23.72 31.02
C LEU A 143 15.95 22.48 31.40
N LEU A 144 14.64 22.53 31.18
CA LEU A 144 13.75 21.38 31.35
C LEU A 144 14.12 20.23 30.41
N ALA A 145 14.49 20.52 29.16
CA ALA A 145 14.99 19.51 28.23
C ALA A 145 16.29 18.85 28.72
N GLU A 146 17.23 19.64 29.27
CA GLU A 146 18.45 19.13 29.90
C GLU A 146 18.18 18.29 31.14
N TRP A 147 17.24 18.70 31.99
CA TRP A 147 16.83 17.92 33.15
C TRP A 147 16.20 16.59 32.75
N LEU A 148 15.37 16.57 31.71
CA LEU A 148 14.82 15.33 31.17
C LEU A 148 15.95 14.38 30.70
N ILE A 149 16.99 14.90 30.05
CA ILE A 149 18.19 14.13 29.68
C ILE A 149 18.90 13.59 30.93
N MET A 150 19.08 14.42 31.97
CA MET A 150 19.71 14.00 33.23
C MET A 150 18.92 12.92 33.99
N THR A 151 17.59 12.92 33.88
CA THR A 151 16.73 11.88 34.50
C THR A 151 16.78 10.52 33.78
N GLY A 152 17.54 10.42 32.68
CA GLY A 152 17.80 9.17 31.96
C GLY A 152 17.04 9.01 30.65
N MET A 153 16.31 10.04 30.19
CA MET A 153 15.76 10.04 28.84
C MET A 153 16.86 10.23 27.80
N LYS A 154 16.71 9.58 26.64
CA LYS A 154 17.64 9.79 25.54
C LYS A 154 17.41 11.16 24.91
N ILE A 155 18.48 11.79 24.45
CA ILE A 155 18.43 13.08 23.74
C ILE A 155 17.47 13.03 22.54
N SER A 156 17.42 11.89 21.83
CA SER A 156 16.50 11.66 20.72
C SER A 156 15.02 11.67 21.14
N GLU A 157 14.70 11.19 22.34
CA GLU A 157 13.33 11.14 22.85
C GLU A 157 12.85 12.54 23.26
N VAL A 158 13.72 13.32 23.90
CA VAL A 158 13.43 14.73 24.23
C VAL A 158 13.24 15.56 22.96
N GLN A 159 14.11 15.39 21.96
CA GLN A 159 13.96 16.05 20.66
C GLN A 159 12.64 15.67 19.97
N SER A 160 12.28 14.38 19.95
CA SER A 160 11.00 13.95 19.38
C SER A 160 9.79 14.54 20.10
N LEU A 161 9.85 14.72 21.42
CA LEU A 161 8.76 15.31 22.21
C LEU A 161 8.56 16.79 21.89
N VAL A 162 9.66 17.54 21.69
CA VAL A 162 9.61 18.94 21.25
C VAL A 162 9.10 19.02 19.81
N GLU A 163 9.62 18.19 18.90
CA GLU A 163 9.16 18.13 17.50
C GLU A 163 7.67 17.80 17.40
N ASP A 164 7.18 16.84 18.18
CA ASP A 164 5.76 16.45 18.21
C ASP A 164 4.86 17.57 18.75
N HIS A 165 5.33 18.31 19.77
CA HIS A 165 4.59 19.46 20.29
C HIS A 165 4.53 20.59 19.26
N LEU A 166 5.65 20.91 18.61
CA LEU A 166 5.71 21.89 17.51
C LEU A 166 4.80 21.47 16.35
N LYS A 167 4.79 20.19 15.99
CA LYS A 167 3.90 19.64 14.96
C LYS A 167 2.43 19.91 15.30
N GLN A 168 2.02 19.66 16.55
CA GLN A 168 0.64 19.92 16.99
C GLN A 168 0.30 21.41 16.99
N MET A 169 1.23 22.27 17.41
CA MET A 169 1.05 23.72 17.36
C MET A 169 0.87 24.23 15.94
N ILE A 170 1.70 23.77 15.01
CA ILE A 170 1.61 24.15 13.60
C ILE A 170 0.25 23.71 13.04
N ILE A 171 -0.17 22.46 13.25
CA ILE A 171 -1.48 21.98 12.78
C ILE A 171 -2.64 22.84 13.34
N LYS A 172 -2.57 23.25 14.60
CA LYS A 172 -3.64 24.01 15.25
C LYS A 172 -3.73 25.47 14.80
N HIS A 173 -2.59 26.08 14.47
CA HIS A 173 -2.48 27.52 14.18
C HIS A 173 -2.16 27.85 12.72
N PHE A 174 -2.11 26.85 11.84
CA PHE A 174 -1.81 27.06 10.43
C PHE A 174 -2.90 27.89 9.74
N ASP A 175 -2.50 28.98 9.09
CA ASP A 175 -3.37 29.84 8.27
C ASP A 175 -2.88 29.82 6.81
N PRO A 176 -3.63 29.21 5.88
CA PRO A 176 -3.22 29.06 4.49
C PRO A 176 -3.03 30.40 3.78
N LYS A 177 -3.80 31.44 4.14
CA LYS A 177 -3.72 32.75 3.47
C LYS A 177 -2.42 33.48 3.78
N LYS A 178 -1.95 33.37 5.02
CA LYS A 178 -0.66 33.93 5.43
C LYS A 178 0.49 33.17 4.80
N ALA A 179 0.41 31.84 4.76
CA ALA A 179 1.41 31.00 4.10
C ALA A 179 1.55 31.36 2.60
N ASP A 180 0.44 31.58 1.90
CA ASP A 180 0.46 31.95 0.48
C ASP A 180 0.97 33.38 0.25
N SER A 181 0.77 34.30 1.18
CA SER A 181 1.31 35.67 1.06
C SER A 181 2.84 35.71 1.02
N ILE A 182 3.51 34.75 1.67
CA ILE A 182 4.98 34.59 1.64
C ILE A 182 5.47 34.25 0.22
N PHE A 183 4.61 33.63 -0.59
CA PHE A 183 4.91 33.23 -1.98
C PHE A 183 4.35 34.20 -3.03
N ALA A 184 3.45 35.12 -2.63
CA ALA A 184 2.89 36.14 -3.52
C ALA A 184 3.87 37.27 -3.82
N ASP A 185 4.86 37.50 -2.94
CA ASP A 185 5.97 38.42 -3.22
C ASP A 185 6.95 37.76 -4.21
N GLU A 186 6.85 38.14 -5.48
CA GLU A 186 7.68 37.65 -6.61
C GLU A 186 9.22 37.77 -6.40
N ALA A 187 9.66 38.45 -5.34
CA ALA A 187 11.08 38.67 -5.02
C ALA A 187 11.76 37.47 -4.33
N VAL A 188 11.02 36.61 -3.62
CA VAL A 188 11.62 35.48 -2.87
C VAL A 188 11.33 34.17 -3.60
N LYS A 189 12.17 33.85 -4.58
CA LYS A 189 12.26 32.48 -5.13
C LYS A 189 12.69 31.55 -4.01
N THR A 190 11.72 30.82 -3.44
CA THR A 190 11.87 29.72 -2.48
C THR A 190 12.64 30.07 -1.20
N PRO A 191 11.97 30.15 -0.04
CA PRO A 191 12.68 30.37 1.22
C PRO A 191 13.68 29.25 1.52
N ALA A 192 14.93 29.60 1.88
CA ALA A 192 15.99 28.62 2.17
C ALA A 192 15.66 27.69 3.35
N TRP A 193 14.88 28.18 4.32
CA TRP A 193 14.39 27.36 5.43
C TRP A 193 13.52 26.20 4.95
N LEU A 194 12.81 26.36 3.82
CA LEU A 194 11.94 25.30 3.29
C LEU A 194 12.76 24.13 2.74
N THR A 195 13.88 24.41 2.09
CA THR A 195 14.79 23.37 1.60
C THR A 195 15.40 22.57 2.75
N GLU A 196 15.76 23.23 3.86
CA GLU A 196 16.27 22.56 5.07
C GLU A 196 15.18 21.73 5.75
N MET A 197 13.94 22.23 5.81
CA MET A 197 12.82 21.47 6.37
C MET A 197 12.51 20.19 5.58
N ILE A 198 12.69 20.20 4.25
CA ILE A 198 12.44 19.03 3.39
C ILE A 198 13.44 17.90 3.63
N GLU A 199 14.65 18.18 4.12
CA GLU A 199 15.65 17.12 4.40
C GLU A 199 15.22 16.17 5.51
N HIS A 200 14.35 16.64 6.42
CA HIS A 200 13.91 15.86 7.58
C HIS A 200 12.57 15.13 7.33
N PRO A 201 12.46 13.83 7.68
CA PRO A 201 11.23 13.05 7.50
C PRO A 201 10.04 13.55 8.33
N THR A 202 10.27 14.03 9.55
CA THR A 202 9.22 14.50 10.47
C THR A 202 8.43 15.66 9.85
N TRP A 203 9.13 16.63 9.26
CA TRP A 203 8.54 17.81 8.65
C TRP A 203 7.85 17.49 7.32
N ARG A 204 8.40 16.59 6.51
CA ARG A 204 7.71 16.08 5.30
C ARG A 204 6.37 15.43 5.64
N SER A 205 6.30 14.62 6.70
CA SER A 205 5.04 14.05 7.19
C SER A 205 4.02 15.12 7.62
N LEU A 206 4.49 16.18 8.28
CA LEU A 206 3.62 17.31 8.64
C LEU A 206 3.07 18.02 7.40
N ILE A 207 3.91 18.27 6.40
CA ILE A 207 3.51 18.93 5.15
C ILE A 207 2.45 18.11 4.41
N TYR A 208 2.59 16.78 4.34
CA TYR A 208 1.57 15.93 3.72
C TYR A 208 0.22 16.03 4.46
N ARG A 209 0.24 16.00 5.79
CA ARG A 209 -0.98 16.13 6.60
C ARG A 209 -1.64 17.50 6.41
N LEU A 210 -0.86 18.58 6.42
CA LEU A 210 -1.38 19.93 6.16
C LEU A 210 -1.98 20.06 4.75
N ALA A 211 -1.38 19.40 3.76
CA ALA A 211 -1.88 19.43 2.39
C ALA A 211 -3.15 18.58 2.18
N GLU A 212 -3.42 17.59 3.04
CA GLU A 212 -4.74 16.93 3.10
C GLU A 212 -5.81 17.88 3.65
N ASP A 213 -5.49 18.63 4.70
CA ASP A 213 -6.43 19.54 5.36
C ASP A 213 -6.68 20.82 4.53
N TYR A 214 -5.68 21.31 3.79
CA TYR A 214 -5.72 22.55 3.00
C TYR A 214 -5.21 22.36 1.55
N PRO A 215 -6.00 21.73 0.66
CA PRO A 215 -5.58 21.42 -0.71
C PRO A 215 -5.37 22.65 -1.60
N ASP A 216 -6.05 23.78 -1.32
CA ASP A 216 -6.01 24.99 -2.14
C ASP A 216 -4.80 25.90 -1.86
N CYS A 217 -3.95 25.55 -0.89
CA CYS A 217 -2.78 26.35 -0.52
C CYS A 217 -1.65 26.20 -1.54
N LEU A 218 -1.21 27.33 -2.11
CA LEU A 218 -0.14 27.36 -3.11
C LEU A 218 1.21 26.96 -2.51
N MET A 219 1.50 27.40 -1.29
CA MET A 219 2.74 27.06 -0.58
C MET A 219 2.87 25.54 -0.40
N LEU A 220 1.81 24.86 0.06
CA LEU A 220 1.82 23.41 0.25
C LEU A 220 1.93 22.68 -1.07
N THR A 221 1.21 23.16 -2.09
CA THR A 221 1.28 22.61 -3.46
C THR A 221 2.71 22.65 -4.00
N PHE A 222 3.37 23.80 -3.86
CA PHE A 222 4.75 24.00 -4.30
C PHE A 222 5.76 23.20 -3.46
N THR A 223 5.54 23.09 -2.15
CA THR A 223 6.41 22.32 -1.26
C THR A 223 6.38 20.82 -1.60
N ILE A 224 5.19 20.26 -1.91
CA ILE A 224 5.08 18.87 -2.37
C ILE A 224 5.86 18.65 -3.68
N LYS A 225 5.83 19.62 -4.59
CA LYS A 225 6.64 19.58 -5.82
C LYS A 225 8.13 19.56 -5.50
N LEU A 226 8.61 20.38 -4.57
CA LEU A 226 10.01 20.37 -4.13
C LEU A 226 10.41 19.04 -3.47
N ILE A 227 9.55 18.46 -2.61
CA ILE A 227 9.80 17.15 -2.00
C ILE A 227 9.91 16.06 -3.08
N SER A 228 9.08 16.17 -4.11
CA SER A 228 9.12 15.29 -5.28
C SER A 228 10.42 15.49 -6.10
N ASP A 229 10.88 16.72 -6.29
CA ASP A 229 12.15 17.05 -6.97
C ASP A 229 13.37 16.52 -6.20
N ALA A 230 13.32 16.56 -4.86
CA ALA A 230 14.34 16.00 -3.98
C ALA A 230 14.40 14.46 -3.98
N GLY A 231 13.47 13.78 -4.65
CA GLY A 231 13.47 12.32 -4.84
C GLY A 231 12.72 11.53 -3.76
N PHE A 232 12.01 12.20 -2.86
CA PHE A 232 11.33 11.58 -1.71
C PHE A 232 9.88 11.15 -1.97
N GLN A 233 9.61 10.71 -3.19
CA GLN A 233 8.25 10.45 -3.70
C GLN A 233 7.61 9.20 -3.07
N GLY A 234 8.41 8.26 -2.58
CA GLY A 234 7.94 7.02 -1.95
C GLY A 234 7.35 7.21 -0.54
N GLU A 235 7.54 8.39 0.08
CA GLU A 235 7.02 8.71 1.41
C GLU A 235 5.64 9.37 1.37
N ILE A 236 5.15 9.71 0.18
CA ILE A 236 3.81 10.27 -0.02
C ILE A 236 2.81 9.13 0.14
N THR A 237 2.34 8.92 1.36
CA THR A 237 1.33 7.89 1.67
C THR A 237 -0.09 8.36 1.33
N SER A 238 -0.32 9.67 1.18
CA SER A 238 -1.63 10.24 0.86
C SER A 238 -1.90 10.27 -0.65
N ILE A 239 -2.61 9.26 -1.13
CA ILE A 239 -3.05 9.14 -2.54
C ILE A 239 -3.94 10.33 -2.94
N SER A 240 -4.74 10.87 -2.01
CA SER A 240 -5.64 12.02 -2.20
C SER A 240 -4.88 13.26 -2.64
N THR A 241 -3.87 13.68 -1.86
CA THR A 241 -3.06 14.87 -2.13
C THR A 241 -2.24 14.72 -3.42
N ALA A 242 -1.68 13.53 -3.64
CA ALA A 242 -0.90 13.24 -4.85
C ALA A 242 -1.73 13.32 -6.14
N SER A 243 -3.00 12.90 -6.09
CA SER A 243 -3.89 12.85 -7.27
C SER A 243 -4.21 14.23 -7.87
N GLN A 244 -4.14 15.29 -7.06
CA GLN A 244 -4.47 16.65 -7.48
C GLN A 244 -3.38 17.28 -8.37
N GLN A 245 -2.13 16.84 -8.22
CA GLN A 245 -1.00 17.38 -8.97
C GLN A 245 -0.46 16.37 -9.97
N LEU A 246 -0.62 16.68 -11.26
CA LEU A 246 -0.21 15.78 -12.35
C LEU A 246 1.28 15.42 -12.30
N GLU A 247 2.17 16.36 -12.02
CA GLU A 247 3.62 16.10 -11.98
C GLU A 247 4.01 15.13 -10.86
N VAL A 248 3.43 15.32 -9.67
CA VAL A 248 3.66 14.47 -8.50
C VAL A 248 3.09 13.08 -8.77
N PHE A 249 1.84 13.00 -9.22
CA PHE A 249 1.20 11.73 -9.58
C PHE A 249 1.97 10.96 -10.66
N SER A 250 2.46 11.63 -11.70
CA SER A 250 3.22 11.01 -12.80
C SER A 250 4.52 10.37 -12.30
N ARG A 251 5.17 11.00 -11.34
CA ARG A 251 6.42 10.51 -10.74
C ARG A 251 6.17 9.34 -9.79
N ILE A 252 5.13 9.42 -8.96
CA ILE A 252 4.70 8.29 -8.13
C ILE A 252 4.31 7.10 -9.02
N LEU A 253 3.54 7.33 -10.09
CA LEU A 253 3.16 6.31 -11.06
C LEU A 253 4.39 5.66 -11.70
N LYS A 254 5.39 6.45 -12.11
CA LYS A 254 6.66 5.94 -12.65
C LYS A 254 7.40 5.05 -11.65
N THR A 255 7.54 5.50 -10.40
CA THR A 255 8.20 4.73 -9.34
C THR A 255 7.45 3.44 -9.05
N ALA A 256 6.12 3.49 -8.99
CA ALA A 256 5.29 2.31 -8.76
C ALA A 256 5.36 1.30 -9.92
N VAL A 257 5.39 1.76 -11.18
CA VAL A 257 5.61 0.89 -12.36
C VAL A 257 7.01 0.26 -12.31
N ASN A 258 8.04 1.02 -11.92
CA ASN A 258 9.40 0.48 -11.75
C ASN A 258 9.47 -0.58 -10.64
N ASN A 259 8.81 -0.35 -9.51
CA ASN A 259 8.71 -1.30 -8.41
C ASN A 259 7.96 -2.57 -8.83
N TYR A 260 6.94 -2.44 -9.68
CA TYR A 260 6.26 -3.59 -10.27
C TYR A 260 7.17 -4.39 -11.21
N LEU A 261 7.91 -3.72 -12.09
CA LEU A 261 8.81 -4.39 -13.05
C LEU A 261 10.04 -5.02 -12.37
N SER A 262 10.53 -4.42 -11.30
CA SER A 262 11.73 -4.87 -10.57
C SER A 262 11.42 -5.80 -9.40
N GLY A 263 10.17 -5.87 -8.96
CA GLY A 263 9.76 -6.48 -7.69
C GLY A 263 9.78 -8.01 -7.63
N GLY A 264 10.06 -8.71 -8.74
CA GLY A 264 9.95 -10.18 -8.82
C GLY A 264 8.50 -10.68 -8.65
N GLU A 265 8.26 -11.97 -8.82
CA GLU A 265 6.89 -12.55 -8.75
C GLU A 265 6.26 -12.45 -7.34
N GLU A 266 7.07 -12.37 -6.28
CA GLU A 266 6.61 -12.38 -4.89
C GLU A 266 6.04 -11.03 -4.44
N ASN A 267 6.78 -9.93 -4.68
CA ASN A 267 6.28 -8.60 -4.34
C ASN A 267 5.29 -8.09 -5.38
N MET A 268 5.19 -8.75 -6.54
CA MET A 268 4.26 -8.36 -7.59
C MET A 268 2.81 -8.32 -7.10
N THR A 269 2.37 -9.26 -6.28
CA THR A 269 0.97 -9.27 -5.77
C THR A 269 0.68 -8.09 -4.85
N LYS A 270 1.55 -7.82 -3.86
CA LYS A 270 1.43 -6.68 -2.94
C LYS A 270 1.55 -5.35 -3.68
N ASN A 271 2.55 -5.22 -4.54
CA ASN A 271 2.80 -4.01 -5.33
C ASN A 271 1.64 -3.74 -6.30
N ILE A 272 1.02 -4.78 -6.89
CA ILE A 272 -0.19 -4.62 -7.70
C ILE A 272 -1.32 -4.04 -6.84
N GLU A 273 -1.57 -4.58 -5.65
CA GLU A 273 -2.68 -4.09 -4.82
C GLU A 273 -2.51 -2.61 -4.46
N GLU A 274 -1.33 -2.19 -4.01
CA GLU A 274 -1.03 -0.78 -3.73
C GLU A 274 -1.15 0.09 -4.99
N PHE A 275 -0.61 -0.37 -6.12
CA PHE A 275 -0.68 0.32 -7.40
C PHE A 275 -2.14 0.50 -7.87
N THR A 276 -2.94 -0.55 -7.79
CA THR A 276 -4.36 -0.50 -8.21
C THR A 276 -5.20 0.40 -7.32
N LYS A 277 -4.94 0.43 -6.00
CA LYS A 277 -5.61 1.38 -5.08
C LYS A 277 -5.29 2.83 -5.43
N MET A 278 -4.03 3.11 -5.77
CA MET A 278 -3.59 4.44 -6.19
C MET A 278 -4.24 4.87 -7.52
N VAL A 279 -4.22 4.00 -8.53
CA VAL A 279 -4.75 4.33 -9.87
C VAL A 279 -6.28 4.39 -9.89
N CYS A 280 -6.96 3.60 -9.06
CA CYS A 280 -8.42 3.58 -8.98
C CYS A 280 -9.00 4.59 -7.97
N HIS A 281 -8.21 5.53 -7.44
CA HIS A 281 -8.71 6.53 -6.49
C HIS A 281 -9.71 7.50 -7.13
N SER A 282 -9.47 7.94 -8.37
CA SER A 282 -10.35 8.85 -9.11
C SER A 282 -10.46 8.46 -10.59
N GLU A 283 -11.54 8.87 -11.25
CA GLU A 283 -11.75 8.55 -12.67
C GLU A 283 -10.68 9.17 -13.59
N HIS A 284 -10.23 10.39 -13.29
CA HIS A 284 -9.23 11.08 -14.08
C HIS A 284 -7.82 10.50 -13.91
N THR A 285 -7.45 10.08 -12.67
CA THR A 285 -6.18 9.38 -12.44
C THR A 285 -6.16 8.01 -13.10
N PHE A 286 -7.29 7.31 -13.09
CA PHE A 286 -7.47 6.06 -13.80
C PHE A 286 -7.30 6.24 -15.32
N LEU A 287 -7.98 7.22 -15.92
CA LEU A 287 -7.87 7.52 -17.35
C LEU A 287 -6.44 7.87 -17.75
N TYR A 288 -5.79 8.76 -16.99
CA TYR A 288 -4.41 9.18 -17.24
C TYR A 288 -3.44 7.99 -17.20
N SER A 289 -3.54 7.18 -16.14
CA SER A 289 -2.69 6.00 -15.97
C SER A 289 -2.92 4.98 -17.07
N CYS A 290 -4.18 4.69 -17.42
CA CYS A 290 -4.50 3.74 -18.49
C CYS A 290 -4.00 4.21 -19.86
N ALA A 291 -4.08 5.51 -20.16
CA ALA A 291 -3.56 6.08 -21.40
C ALA A 291 -2.04 5.91 -21.50
N LEU A 292 -1.31 6.22 -20.42
CA LEU A 292 0.15 6.02 -20.35
C LEU A 292 0.54 4.55 -20.48
N LEU A 293 -0.10 3.66 -19.72
CA LEU A 293 0.17 2.22 -19.77
C LEU A 293 -0.13 1.66 -21.16
N ASN A 294 -1.19 2.12 -21.83
CA ASN A 294 -1.51 1.70 -23.20
C ASN A 294 -0.43 2.14 -24.18
N LEU A 295 0.07 3.37 -24.08
CA LEU A 295 1.17 3.87 -24.91
C LEU A 295 2.44 3.02 -24.70
N LEU A 296 2.80 2.75 -23.45
CA LEU A 296 3.96 1.93 -23.10
C LEU A 296 3.79 0.46 -23.53
N SER A 297 2.56 -0.04 -23.59
CA SER A 297 2.29 -1.42 -24.04
C SER A 297 2.54 -1.64 -25.54
N GLN A 298 2.60 -0.58 -26.34
CA GLN A 298 2.90 -0.65 -27.78
C GLN A 298 4.39 -0.91 -28.05
N GLU A 299 5.26 -0.77 -27.04
CA GLU A 299 6.68 -1.03 -27.17
C GLU A 299 6.97 -2.53 -27.34
N CYS A 300 7.79 -2.86 -28.34
CA CYS A 300 8.10 -4.25 -28.69
C CYS A 300 8.92 -4.99 -27.62
N LYS A 301 9.61 -4.26 -26.74
CA LYS A 301 10.45 -4.81 -25.67
C LYS A 301 9.81 -4.52 -24.32
N GLY A 302 9.25 -5.54 -23.67
CA GLY A 302 8.67 -5.42 -22.32
C GLY A 302 7.24 -4.87 -22.26
N GLY A 303 6.65 -4.44 -23.39
CA GLY A 303 5.26 -3.94 -23.44
C GLY A 303 4.21 -4.96 -22.97
N THR A 304 4.51 -6.26 -23.05
CA THR A 304 3.62 -7.34 -22.57
C THR A 304 3.40 -7.30 -21.05
N SER A 305 4.43 -7.00 -20.27
CA SER A 305 4.34 -6.91 -18.80
C SER A 305 3.48 -5.71 -18.39
N ILE A 306 3.60 -4.59 -19.12
CA ILE A 306 2.79 -3.39 -18.91
C ILE A 306 1.34 -3.64 -19.33
N LYS A 307 1.11 -4.36 -20.44
CA LYS A 307 -0.23 -4.80 -20.84
C LYS A 307 -0.86 -5.70 -19.77
N ARG A 308 -0.07 -6.55 -19.10
CA ARG A 308 -0.55 -7.35 -17.96
C ARG A 308 -0.92 -6.46 -16.77
N LEU A 309 -0.09 -5.48 -16.43
CA LEU A 309 -0.40 -4.51 -15.37
C LEU A 309 -1.71 -3.78 -15.65
N LEU A 310 -1.91 -3.31 -16.89
CA LEU A 310 -3.17 -2.68 -17.31
C LEU A 310 -4.36 -3.63 -17.11
N GLN A 311 -4.22 -4.91 -17.45
CA GLN A 311 -5.28 -5.90 -17.24
C GLN A 311 -5.61 -6.08 -15.75
N GLU A 312 -4.62 -6.13 -14.86
CA GLU A 312 -4.87 -6.25 -13.41
C GLU A 312 -5.55 -4.99 -12.84
N VAL A 313 -5.17 -3.79 -13.31
CA VAL A 313 -5.84 -2.53 -12.96
C VAL A 313 -7.32 -2.57 -13.35
N THR A 314 -7.62 -3.00 -14.57
CA THR A 314 -9.02 -3.09 -15.04
C THR A 314 -9.82 -4.14 -14.27
N LYS A 315 -9.20 -5.26 -13.88
CA LYS A 315 -9.81 -6.30 -13.06
C LYS A 315 -10.11 -5.78 -11.64
N HIS A 316 -9.20 -4.99 -11.06
CA HIS A 316 -9.42 -4.37 -9.76
C HIS A 316 -10.54 -3.33 -9.79
N ALA A 317 -10.57 -2.48 -10.83
CA ALA A 317 -11.66 -1.51 -11.04
C ALA A 317 -13.04 -2.20 -11.10
N LEU A 318 -13.14 -3.32 -11.84
CA LEU A 318 -14.38 -4.10 -11.91
C LEU A 318 -14.79 -4.70 -10.56
N LYS A 319 -13.83 -5.21 -9.77
CA LYS A 319 -14.11 -5.74 -8.42
C LYS A 319 -14.67 -4.68 -7.48
N ASN A 320 -14.23 -3.43 -7.62
CA ASN A 320 -14.72 -2.30 -6.82
C ASN A 320 -16.03 -1.72 -7.38
N GLY A 321 -16.57 -2.27 -8.47
CA GLY A 321 -17.82 -1.82 -9.09
C GLY A 321 -17.69 -0.60 -10.00
N HIS A 322 -16.47 -0.22 -10.39
CA HIS A 322 -16.26 0.87 -11.36
C HIS A 322 -16.37 0.35 -12.79
N ASP A 323 -17.17 1.01 -13.63
CA ASP A 323 -17.29 0.67 -15.06
C ASP A 323 -16.13 1.27 -15.88
N ALA A 324 -15.02 0.55 -15.95
CA ALA A 324 -13.87 0.92 -16.77
C ALA A 324 -14.04 0.61 -18.27
N THR A 325 -15.15 -0.01 -18.67
CA THR A 325 -15.37 -0.54 -20.02
C THR A 325 -15.21 0.52 -21.12
N PRO A 326 -15.80 1.73 -21.01
CA PRO A 326 -15.70 2.73 -22.08
C PRO A 326 -14.25 3.16 -22.34
N ILE A 327 -13.46 3.30 -21.27
CA ILE A 327 -12.05 3.72 -21.33
C ILE A 327 -11.20 2.64 -22.01
N ILE A 328 -11.41 1.37 -21.66
CA ILE A 328 -10.64 0.27 -22.25
C ILE A 328 -11.00 0.12 -23.74
N MET A 329 -12.28 0.27 -24.11
CA MET A 329 -12.71 0.12 -25.50
C MET A 329 -12.17 1.25 -26.39
N THR A 330 -12.08 2.47 -25.88
CA THR A 330 -11.47 3.59 -26.63
C THR A 330 -9.97 3.39 -26.79
N LEU A 331 -9.27 2.97 -25.73
CA LEU A 331 -7.82 2.71 -25.75
C LEU A 331 -7.43 1.57 -26.71
N ASN A 332 -8.26 0.54 -26.84
CA ASN A 332 -8.05 -0.58 -27.75
C ASN A 332 -8.38 -0.26 -29.23
N GLY A 333 -8.82 0.97 -29.54
CA GLY A 333 -9.15 1.36 -30.91
C GLY A 333 -10.45 0.75 -31.43
N ALA A 334 -11.35 0.28 -30.54
CA ALA A 334 -12.60 -0.38 -30.93
C ALA A 334 -13.55 0.55 -31.71
N TRP A 335 -13.36 1.87 -31.64
CA TRP A 335 -14.11 2.88 -32.38
C TRP A 335 -14.07 2.69 -33.90
N ALA A 336 -13.00 2.09 -34.44
CA ALA A 336 -12.89 1.76 -35.87
C ALA A 336 -13.98 0.76 -36.32
N HIS A 337 -14.54 -0.01 -35.39
CA HIS A 337 -15.58 -1.00 -35.64
C HIS A 337 -16.78 -0.77 -34.70
N ALA A 338 -17.54 0.29 -34.96
CA ALA A 338 -18.64 0.76 -34.10
C ALA A 338 -19.62 -0.33 -33.62
N ARG A 339 -20.04 -1.25 -34.50
CA ARG A 339 -20.98 -2.33 -34.15
C ARG A 339 -20.42 -3.31 -33.10
N ILE A 340 -19.11 -3.53 -33.13
CA ILE A 340 -18.41 -4.47 -32.24
C ILE A 340 -18.10 -3.81 -30.91
N ALA A 341 -17.64 -2.56 -30.96
CA ALA A 341 -17.47 -1.75 -29.76
C ALA A 341 -18.78 -1.67 -28.98
N GLN A 342 -19.90 -1.41 -29.65
CA GLN A 342 -21.21 -1.35 -28.99
C GLN A 342 -21.60 -2.69 -28.35
N ALA A 343 -21.45 -3.81 -29.07
CA ALA A 343 -21.77 -5.14 -28.57
C ALA A 343 -20.87 -5.55 -27.38
N LEU A 344 -19.57 -5.30 -27.46
CA LEU A 344 -18.62 -5.59 -26.39
C LEU A 344 -18.85 -4.69 -25.18
N SER A 345 -19.03 -3.38 -25.38
CA SER A 345 -19.33 -2.44 -24.28
C SER A 345 -20.59 -2.83 -23.53
N ALA A 346 -21.65 -3.21 -24.23
CA ALA A 346 -22.90 -3.63 -23.60
C ALA A 346 -22.75 -4.91 -22.74
N MET A 347 -21.95 -5.88 -23.20
CA MET A 347 -21.71 -7.12 -22.46
C MET A 347 -20.75 -6.94 -21.27
N LEU A 348 -19.69 -6.14 -21.45
CA LEU A 348 -18.67 -5.90 -20.43
C LEU A 348 -19.18 -4.99 -19.30
N ALA A 349 -19.93 -3.93 -19.61
CA ALA A 349 -20.53 -3.05 -18.61
C ALA A 349 -21.56 -3.79 -17.73
N LYS A 350 -22.31 -4.74 -18.31
CA LYS A 350 -23.26 -5.61 -17.58
C LYS A 350 -22.59 -6.83 -16.94
N ASN A 351 -21.32 -7.07 -17.24
CA ASN A 351 -20.58 -8.28 -16.88
C ASN A 351 -21.36 -9.59 -17.18
N ALA A 352 -22.08 -9.63 -18.31
CA ALA A 352 -22.95 -10.73 -18.69
C ALA A 352 -23.04 -10.88 -20.21
N LEU A 353 -23.11 -12.13 -20.70
CA LEU A 353 -23.19 -12.41 -22.13
C LEU A 353 -24.63 -12.40 -22.64
N ASN A 354 -24.85 -11.68 -23.74
CA ASN A 354 -26.14 -11.63 -24.43
C ASN A 354 -26.07 -12.41 -25.76
N PRO A 355 -26.97 -13.39 -26.01
CA PRO A 355 -26.97 -14.17 -27.25
C PRO A 355 -27.09 -13.34 -28.53
N ALA A 356 -27.77 -12.19 -28.47
CA ALA A 356 -27.91 -11.27 -29.60
C ALA A 356 -26.56 -10.64 -29.97
N ASP A 357 -25.87 -10.06 -29.00
CA ASP A 357 -24.56 -9.41 -29.17
C ASP A 357 -23.49 -10.43 -29.60
N ILE A 358 -23.52 -11.65 -29.05
CA ILE A 358 -22.65 -12.75 -29.49
C ILE A 358 -22.91 -13.12 -30.96
N THR A 359 -24.16 -13.08 -31.43
CA THR A 359 -24.47 -13.35 -32.84
C THR A 359 -23.95 -12.24 -33.75
N VAL A 360 -23.97 -10.98 -33.29
CA VAL A 360 -23.36 -9.84 -34.01
C VAL A 360 -21.86 -10.01 -34.13
N LEU A 361 -21.18 -10.37 -33.03
CA LEU A 361 -19.74 -10.66 -33.05
C LEU A 361 -19.42 -11.82 -33.99
N TYR A 362 -20.13 -12.94 -33.84
CA TYR A 362 -19.93 -14.12 -34.68
C TYR A 362 -20.02 -13.80 -36.17
N LYS A 363 -21.07 -13.09 -36.60
CA LYS A 363 -21.23 -12.66 -38.00
C LYS A 363 -20.08 -11.76 -38.48
N SER A 364 -19.58 -10.90 -37.60
CA SER A 364 -18.50 -9.97 -37.92
C SER A 364 -17.15 -10.66 -38.07
N TYR A 365 -16.84 -11.67 -37.24
CA TYR A 365 -15.59 -12.44 -37.33
C TYR A 365 -15.63 -13.58 -38.37
N GLN A 366 -16.82 -13.93 -38.86
CA GLN A 366 -16.99 -14.83 -40.00
C GLN A 366 -16.86 -14.10 -41.35
N ALA A 367 -16.97 -12.77 -41.37
CA ALA A 367 -16.85 -11.94 -42.56
C ALA A 367 -15.48 -12.09 -43.25
N PRO A 368 -15.38 -11.81 -44.57
CA PRO A 368 -14.12 -11.90 -45.32
C PRO A 368 -13.05 -10.91 -44.81
N ASP A 369 -13.47 -9.77 -44.28
CA ASP A 369 -12.60 -8.80 -43.58
C ASP A 369 -12.97 -8.75 -42.09
N PRO A 370 -12.41 -9.65 -41.27
CA PRO A 370 -12.73 -9.68 -39.85
C PRO A 370 -12.06 -8.49 -39.12
N PRO A 371 -12.59 -8.06 -37.98
CA PRO A 371 -11.93 -7.08 -37.10
C PRO A 371 -10.61 -7.62 -36.51
N PRO A 372 -9.76 -6.75 -35.94
CA PRO A 372 -8.55 -7.15 -35.22
C PRO A 372 -8.84 -8.14 -34.08
N VAL A 373 -8.03 -9.20 -33.98
CA VAL A 373 -8.22 -10.25 -32.97
C VAL A 373 -8.05 -9.75 -31.53
N ASP A 374 -7.27 -8.68 -31.35
CA ASP A 374 -7.01 -8.09 -30.04
C ASP A 374 -8.28 -7.56 -29.35
N LEU A 375 -9.32 -7.22 -30.12
CA LEU A 375 -10.62 -6.82 -29.59
C LEU A 375 -11.37 -7.97 -28.90
N LEU A 376 -11.11 -9.23 -29.28
CA LEU A 376 -11.65 -10.41 -28.58
C LEU A 376 -10.79 -10.84 -27.40
N ARG A 377 -9.51 -10.44 -27.37
CA ARG A 377 -8.53 -10.84 -26.34
C ARG A 377 -8.60 -9.97 -25.09
N ILE A 378 -9.81 -9.57 -24.71
CA ILE A 378 -10.08 -8.89 -23.44
C ILE A 378 -10.27 -9.97 -22.38
N PRO A 379 -9.44 -10.01 -21.31
CA PRO A 379 -9.51 -11.09 -20.31
C PRO A 379 -10.89 -11.27 -19.68
N GLN A 380 -11.58 -10.16 -19.36
CA GLN A 380 -12.94 -10.21 -18.82
C GLN A 380 -13.92 -10.88 -19.79
N PHE A 381 -13.84 -10.58 -21.09
CA PHE A 381 -14.72 -11.20 -22.09
C PHE A 381 -14.46 -12.70 -22.21
N LEU A 382 -13.19 -13.12 -22.22
CA LEU A 382 -12.81 -14.52 -22.27
C LEU A 382 -13.25 -15.28 -21.00
N ASP A 383 -13.16 -14.66 -19.83
CA ASP A 383 -13.62 -15.23 -18.56
C ASP A 383 -15.14 -15.44 -18.54
N LEU A 384 -15.90 -14.48 -19.09
CA LEU A 384 -17.35 -14.62 -19.27
C LEU A 384 -17.69 -15.77 -20.24
N LEU A 385 -16.93 -15.93 -21.34
CA LEU A 385 -17.12 -17.04 -22.28
C LEU A 385 -16.82 -18.39 -21.63
N LEU A 386 -15.72 -18.48 -20.86
CA LEU A 386 -15.36 -19.68 -20.12
C LEU A 386 -16.41 -20.02 -19.06
N THR A 387 -16.92 -19.02 -18.34
CA THR A 387 -17.99 -19.21 -17.36
C THR A 387 -19.27 -19.70 -18.03
N ALA A 388 -19.66 -19.15 -19.17
CA ALA A 388 -20.85 -19.60 -19.88
C ALA A 388 -20.72 -21.03 -20.45
N LEU A 389 -19.51 -21.43 -20.85
CA LEU A 389 -19.27 -22.73 -21.48
C LEU A 389 -18.96 -23.85 -20.47
N PHE A 390 -18.22 -23.57 -19.41
CA PHE A 390 -17.65 -24.58 -18.51
C PHE A 390 -18.22 -24.56 -17.09
N LYS A 391 -19.19 -23.68 -16.78
CA LYS A 391 -19.87 -23.72 -15.48
C LYS A 391 -20.80 -24.93 -15.39
N PRO A 392 -20.69 -25.78 -14.35
CA PRO A 392 -21.61 -26.89 -14.14
C PRO A 392 -23.07 -26.39 -14.06
N GLY A 393 -23.95 -26.96 -14.89
CA GLY A 393 -25.39 -26.65 -14.89
C GLY A 393 -25.81 -25.46 -15.77
N SER A 394 -24.90 -24.72 -16.41
CA SER A 394 -25.28 -23.68 -17.38
C SER A 394 -25.77 -24.32 -18.69
N LYS A 395 -27.08 -24.39 -18.89
CA LYS A 395 -27.66 -24.85 -20.16
C LYS A 395 -27.73 -23.70 -21.15
N LEU A 396 -26.70 -23.56 -21.98
CA LEU A 396 -26.75 -22.70 -23.16
C LEU A 396 -27.73 -23.26 -24.19
N HIS A 397 -28.47 -22.38 -24.87
CA HIS A 397 -29.34 -22.80 -25.97
C HIS A 397 -28.50 -23.45 -27.09
N PRO A 398 -28.89 -24.63 -27.60
CA PRO A 398 -28.07 -25.42 -28.52
C PRO A 398 -27.73 -24.67 -29.82
N GLU A 399 -28.62 -23.78 -30.29
CA GLU A 399 -28.36 -22.96 -31.50
C GLU A 399 -27.27 -21.89 -31.32
N HIS A 400 -27.06 -21.41 -30.10
CA HIS A 400 -26.07 -20.38 -29.81
C HIS A 400 -24.74 -20.97 -29.39
N LYS A 401 -24.73 -22.18 -28.79
CA LYS A 401 -23.54 -22.91 -28.36
C LYS A 401 -22.37 -22.90 -29.38
N PRO A 402 -22.54 -23.27 -30.67
CA PRO A 402 -21.43 -23.27 -31.62
C PRO A 402 -20.84 -21.87 -31.86
N LYS A 403 -21.64 -20.80 -31.70
CA LYS A 403 -21.17 -19.42 -31.87
C LYS A 403 -20.21 -19.01 -30.74
N TYR A 404 -20.50 -19.41 -29.50
CA TYR A 404 -19.65 -19.13 -28.34
C TYR A 404 -18.33 -19.89 -28.46
N ILE A 405 -18.40 -21.18 -28.85
CA ILE A 405 -17.21 -22.01 -29.08
C ILE A 405 -16.35 -21.40 -30.19
N TYR A 406 -16.95 -20.97 -31.30
CA TYR A 406 -16.22 -20.34 -32.39
C TYR A 406 -15.50 -19.07 -31.96
N LEU A 407 -16.15 -18.18 -31.20
CA LEU A 407 -15.51 -16.93 -30.73
C LEU A 407 -14.34 -17.21 -29.78
N LEU A 408 -14.50 -18.18 -28.87
CA LEU A 408 -13.42 -18.58 -27.95
C LEU A 408 -12.25 -19.23 -28.72
N ALA A 409 -12.55 -20.14 -29.65
CA ALA A 409 -11.55 -20.76 -30.50
C ALA A 409 -10.83 -19.73 -31.38
N TYR A 410 -11.55 -18.75 -31.92
CA TYR A 410 -11.00 -17.68 -32.74
C TYR A 410 -10.02 -16.81 -31.93
N ALA A 411 -10.40 -16.40 -30.72
CA ALA A 411 -9.53 -15.61 -29.84
C ALA A 411 -8.23 -16.35 -29.47
N ALA A 412 -8.30 -17.68 -29.31
CA ALA A 412 -7.19 -18.52 -28.90
C ALA A 412 -6.24 -18.91 -30.06
N SER A 413 -6.77 -19.22 -31.25
CA SER A 413 -6.00 -19.85 -32.34
C SER A 413 -5.58 -18.89 -33.45
N VAL A 414 -6.32 -17.82 -33.70
CA VAL A 414 -6.05 -16.93 -34.84
C VAL A 414 -4.89 -16.00 -34.49
N TYR A 415 -3.90 -15.95 -35.39
CA TYR A 415 -2.82 -14.97 -35.31
C TYR A 415 -2.77 -14.10 -36.55
N GLU A 416 -2.56 -12.81 -36.33
CA GLU A 416 -2.50 -11.79 -37.36
C GLU A 416 -1.07 -11.26 -37.46
N THR A 417 -0.58 -11.07 -38.68
CA THR A 417 0.72 -10.43 -38.89
C THR A 417 0.54 -8.98 -39.32
N TYR A 418 1.11 -8.07 -38.54
CA TYR A 418 1.11 -6.64 -38.81
C TYR A 418 2.48 -6.19 -39.34
N LYS A 419 2.50 -5.35 -40.37
CA LYS A 419 3.70 -4.61 -40.76
C LYS A 419 3.32 -3.15 -40.95
N LYS A 420 3.98 -2.24 -40.23
CA LYS A 420 3.69 -0.79 -40.24
C LYS A 420 2.19 -0.49 -40.04
N ASN A 421 1.56 -1.10 -39.02
CA ASN A 421 0.14 -0.99 -38.69
C ASN A 421 -0.87 -1.43 -39.77
N VAL A 422 -0.40 -2.11 -40.83
CA VAL A 422 -1.27 -2.74 -41.84
C VAL A 422 -1.24 -4.25 -41.67
N ARG A 423 -2.42 -4.86 -41.57
CA ARG A 423 -2.61 -6.31 -41.47
C ARG A 423 -2.27 -6.99 -42.80
N LYS A 424 -1.32 -7.92 -42.79
CA LYS A 424 -0.82 -8.61 -43.99
C LYS A 424 -1.39 -10.01 -44.20
N SER A 425 -1.57 -10.78 -43.14
CA SER A 425 -2.16 -12.11 -43.23
C SER A 425 -2.87 -12.51 -41.94
N ILE A 426 -3.85 -13.40 -42.10
CA ILE A 426 -4.62 -14.02 -41.01
C ILE A 426 -4.45 -15.53 -41.18
N ASN A 427 -3.87 -16.20 -40.20
CA ASN A 427 -3.82 -17.66 -40.18
C ASN A 427 -5.02 -18.21 -39.39
N LYS A 428 -5.71 -19.21 -39.95
CA LYS A 428 -6.88 -19.88 -39.34
C LYS A 428 -6.74 -21.41 -39.33
N ASP A 429 -5.53 -21.94 -39.48
CA ASP A 429 -5.28 -23.37 -39.71
C ASP A 429 -5.68 -24.22 -38.48
N GLU A 430 -5.37 -23.74 -37.27
CA GLU A 430 -5.66 -24.44 -36.01
C GLU A 430 -7.10 -24.24 -35.50
N LEU A 431 -7.85 -23.29 -36.06
CA LEU A 431 -9.18 -22.88 -35.58
C LEU A 431 -10.16 -24.05 -35.50
N LYS A 432 -10.17 -24.92 -36.51
CA LYS A 432 -11.06 -26.08 -36.55
C LYS A 432 -10.70 -27.11 -35.48
N GLY A 433 -9.42 -27.37 -35.28
CA GLY A 433 -8.94 -28.30 -34.26
C GLY A 433 -9.26 -27.81 -32.85
N THR A 434 -9.00 -26.53 -32.58
CA THR A 434 -9.32 -25.90 -31.28
C THR A 434 -10.82 -25.88 -31.01
N ALA A 435 -11.65 -25.52 -32.00
CA ALA A 435 -13.10 -25.52 -31.83
C ALA A 435 -13.66 -26.91 -31.51
N GLN A 436 -13.18 -27.95 -32.21
CA GLN A 436 -13.57 -29.34 -31.94
C GLN A 436 -13.12 -29.82 -30.56
N ALA A 437 -11.92 -29.43 -30.12
CA ALA A 437 -11.44 -29.77 -28.78
C ALA A 437 -12.32 -29.12 -27.69
N ILE A 438 -12.65 -27.83 -27.84
CA ILE A 438 -13.55 -27.13 -26.91
C ILE A 438 -14.93 -27.78 -26.90
N GLU A 439 -15.48 -28.13 -28.06
CA GLU A 439 -16.80 -28.76 -28.17
C GLU A 439 -16.87 -30.12 -27.46
N LYS A 440 -15.85 -30.97 -27.66
CA LYS A 440 -15.74 -32.28 -26.99
C LYS A 440 -15.66 -32.13 -25.47
N VAL A 441 -14.78 -31.27 -24.97
CA VAL A 441 -14.64 -31.08 -23.52
C VAL A 441 -15.88 -30.43 -22.92
N ASN A 442 -16.49 -29.47 -23.62
CA ASN A 442 -17.74 -28.87 -23.17
C ASN A 442 -18.88 -29.91 -23.05
N ALA A 443 -19.00 -30.84 -24.00
CA ALA A 443 -19.98 -31.92 -23.92
C ALA A 443 -19.78 -32.79 -22.67
N ILE A 444 -18.52 -33.13 -22.36
CA ILE A 444 -18.16 -33.88 -21.15
C ILE A 444 -18.49 -33.09 -19.88
N CYS A 445 -18.18 -31.79 -19.83
CA CYS A 445 -18.42 -30.94 -18.65
C CYS A 445 -19.91 -30.58 -18.44
N SER A 446 -20.72 -30.57 -19.51
CA SER A 446 -22.14 -30.21 -19.45
C SER A 446 -23.03 -31.35 -18.92
N GLU A 447 -22.64 -32.58 -19.18
CA GLU A 447 -23.29 -33.77 -18.65
C GLU A 447 -22.79 -33.95 -17.20
N LYS A 448 -23.71 -34.02 -16.22
CA LYS A 448 -23.36 -34.36 -14.83
C LYS A 448 -23.01 -35.85 -14.77
N LYS A 449 -21.88 -36.21 -15.36
CA LYS A 449 -21.34 -37.56 -15.44
C LYS A 449 -20.82 -37.98 -14.07
N GLY A 450 -21.12 -39.22 -13.67
CA GLY A 450 -20.44 -39.83 -12.53
C GLY A 450 -18.94 -40.00 -12.80
N SER A 451 -18.13 -40.21 -11.77
CA SER A 451 -16.68 -40.42 -11.89
C SER A 451 -16.31 -41.54 -12.87
N SER A 452 -17.15 -42.59 -12.98
CA SER A 452 -16.97 -43.72 -13.89
C SER A 452 -17.09 -43.36 -15.38
N GLU A 453 -17.99 -42.45 -15.74
CA GLU A 453 -18.17 -42.00 -17.13
C GLU A 453 -17.08 -40.98 -17.53
N LEU A 454 -16.57 -40.21 -16.57
CA LEU A 454 -15.42 -39.33 -16.78
C LEU A 454 -14.13 -40.13 -17.05
N LEU A 455 -13.98 -41.27 -16.35
CA LEU A 455 -12.83 -42.16 -16.52
C LEU A 455 -12.76 -42.75 -17.94
N ALA A 456 -13.92 -43.10 -18.53
CA ALA A 456 -13.98 -43.63 -19.89
C ALA A 456 -13.51 -42.63 -20.95
N GLU A 457 -13.72 -41.34 -20.72
CA GLU A 457 -13.35 -40.24 -21.62
C GLU A 457 -11.98 -39.59 -21.29
N LEU A 458 -11.25 -40.15 -20.32
CA LEU A 458 -10.01 -39.56 -19.81
C LEU A 458 -8.93 -39.40 -20.89
N ASN A 459 -8.78 -40.38 -21.78
CA ASN A 459 -7.85 -40.31 -22.90
C ASN A 459 -8.18 -39.16 -23.86
N THR A 460 -9.48 -38.95 -24.11
CA THR A 460 -9.98 -37.83 -24.93
C THR A 460 -9.67 -36.50 -24.26
N LEU A 461 -9.86 -36.40 -22.94
CA LEU A 461 -9.54 -35.21 -22.14
C LEU A 461 -8.06 -34.88 -22.19
N TYR A 462 -7.16 -35.84 -21.99
CA TYR A 462 -5.71 -35.63 -22.04
C TYR A 462 -5.23 -35.15 -23.41
N GLN A 463 -5.81 -35.63 -24.51
CA GLN A 463 -5.51 -35.11 -25.84
C GLN A 463 -5.97 -33.65 -26.01
N CYS A 464 -7.13 -33.30 -25.46
CA CYS A 464 -7.70 -31.95 -25.57
C CYS A 464 -7.02 -30.94 -24.64
N ILE A 465 -6.51 -31.36 -23.47
CA ILE A 465 -5.79 -30.51 -22.49
C ILE A 465 -4.57 -29.85 -23.12
N ARG A 466 -3.95 -30.46 -24.14
CA ARG A 466 -2.81 -29.87 -24.87
C ARG A 466 -3.11 -28.48 -25.46
N PHE A 467 -4.38 -28.14 -25.68
CA PHE A 467 -4.78 -26.78 -26.06
C PHE A 467 -4.92 -25.89 -24.81
N PRO A 468 -4.19 -24.76 -24.70
CA PRO A 468 -4.21 -23.91 -23.49
C PRO A 468 -5.59 -23.40 -23.09
N VAL A 469 -6.44 -23.07 -24.07
CA VAL A 469 -7.80 -22.59 -23.83
C VAL A 469 -8.70 -23.67 -23.22
N VAL A 470 -8.47 -24.94 -23.57
CA VAL A 470 -9.19 -26.09 -23.02
C VAL A 470 -8.70 -26.37 -21.60
N ALA A 471 -7.39 -26.35 -21.37
CA ALA A 471 -6.81 -26.47 -20.03
C ALA A 471 -7.36 -25.39 -19.07
N LEU A 472 -7.46 -24.14 -19.54
CA LEU A 472 -8.05 -23.06 -18.77
C LEU A 472 -9.55 -23.28 -18.48
N GLY A 473 -10.31 -23.81 -19.44
CA GLY A 473 -11.71 -24.21 -19.25
C GLY A 473 -11.86 -25.33 -18.21
N ILE A 474 -10.95 -26.31 -18.22
CA ILE A 474 -10.93 -27.42 -17.24
C ILE A 474 -10.60 -26.90 -15.84
N ILE A 475 -9.61 -26.01 -15.68
CA ILE A 475 -9.33 -25.38 -14.37
C ILE A 475 -10.59 -24.70 -13.84
N HIS A 476 -11.29 -23.94 -14.68
CA HIS A 476 -12.50 -23.23 -14.28
C HIS A 476 -13.63 -24.21 -13.91
N TRP A 477 -13.82 -25.28 -14.70
CA TRP A 477 -14.80 -26.33 -14.41
C TRP A 477 -14.50 -27.06 -13.10
N VAL A 478 -13.25 -27.50 -12.90
CA VAL A 478 -12.78 -28.14 -11.67
C VAL A 478 -12.97 -27.20 -10.47
N GLN A 479 -12.66 -25.91 -10.63
CA GLN A 479 -12.91 -24.91 -9.58
C GLN A 479 -14.39 -24.87 -9.17
N HIS A 480 -15.34 -24.85 -10.10
CA HIS A 480 -16.75 -24.82 -9.71
C HIS A 480 -17.24 -26.13 -9.08
N ILE A 481 -16.70 -27.28 -9.47
CA ILE A 481 -17.09 -28.58 -8.90
C ILE A 481 -16.48 -28.79 -7.51
N VAL A 482 -15.18 -28.57 -7.35
CA VAL A 482 -14.47 -28.89 -6.11
C VAL A 482 -14.84 -27.94 -4.98
N PHE A 483 -15.27 -26.71 -5.31
CA PHE A 483 -15.80 -25.75 -4.33
C PHE A 483 -17.26 -26.03 -3.91
N GLU A 484 -17.95 -27.00 -4.51
CA GLU A 484 -19.25 -27.42 -3.98
C GLU A 484 -19.07 -28.06 -2.60
N LYS A 485 -19.81 -27.58 -1.59
CA LYS A 485 -19.65 -27.99 -0.17
C LYS A 485 -19.69 -29.51 0.04
N ASN A 486 -20.48 -30.23 -0.77
CA ASN A 486 -20.69 -31.66 -0.61
C ASN A 486 -19.71 -32.50 -1.45
N TYR A 487 -18.78 -31.88 -2.18
CA TYR A 487 -17.90 -32.58 -3.12
C TYR A 487 -17.04 -33.66 -2.44
N PHE A 488 -16.37 -33.29 -1.35
CA PHE A 488 -15.50 -34.20 -0.59
C PHE A 488 -16.26 -35.24 0.22
N GLN A 489 -17.55 -35.01 0.52
CA GLN A 489 -18.41 -36.02 1.14
C GLN A 489 -18.83 -37.10 0.14
N LEU A 490 -19.03 -36.71 -1.13
CA LEU A 490 -19.45 -37.60 -2.20
C LEU A 490 -18.28 -38.35 -2.85
N SER A 491 -17.07 -37.81 -2.73
CA SER A 491 -15.86 -38.40 -3.28
C SER A 491 -15.27 -39.40 -2.27
N THR A 492 -15.41 -40.70 -2.54
CA THR A 492 -14.80 -41.77 -1.73
C THR A 492 -13.39 -42.15 -2.20
N GLU A 493 -12.90 -41.52 -3.26
CA GLU A 493 -11.59 -41.80 -3.86
C GLU A 493 -10.48 -41.02 -3.15
N HIS A 494 -9.36 -41.70 -2.85
CA HIS A 494 -8.16 -41.08 -2.27
C HIS A 494 -7.55 -39.97 -3.15
N THR A 495 -7.82 -39.97 -4.44
CA THR A 495 -7.44 -38.88 -5.34
C THR A 495 -8.56 -38.64 -6.34
N PRO A 496 -9.42 -37.63 -6.11
CA PRO A 496 -10.48 -37.32 -7.04
C PRO A 496 -9.92 -37.02 -8.43
N LEU A 497 -10.52 -37.63 -9.44
CA LEU A 497 -10.09 -37.50 -10.84
C LEU A 497 -9.96 -36.03 -11.30
N HIS A 498 -10.75 -35.13 -10.72
CA HIS A 498 -10.71 -33.69 -11.00
C HIS A 498 -9.38 -33.04 -10.59
N LEU A 499 -8.76 -33.48 -9.49
CA LEU A 499 -7.46 -32.99 -9.05
C LEU A 499 -6.33 -33.61 -9.89
N ALA A 500 -6.45 -34.87 -10.29
CA ALA A 500 -5.52 -35.50 -11.23
C ALA A 500 -5.51 -34.80 -12.61
N LEU A 501 -6.65 -34.26 -13.05
CA LEU A 501 -6.70 -33.42 -14.25
C LEU A 501 -5.90 -32.12 -14.10
N LEU A 502 -5.81 -31.54 -12.90
CA LEU A 502 -4.96 -30.37 -12.65
C LEU A 502 -3.48 -30.72 -12.84
N ASP A 503 -3.06 -31.92 -12.45
CA ASP A 503 -1.67 -32.39 -12.63
C ASP A 503 -1.29 -32.51 -14.10
N GLU A 504 -2.22 -32.95 -14.95
CA GLU A 504 -1.99 -32.99 -16.40
C GLU A 504 -1.92 -31.57 -16.98
N VAL A 505 -2.76 -30.65 -16.49
CA VAL A 505 -2.73 -29.24 -16.90
C VAL A 505 -1.40 -28.58 -16.55
N THR A 506 -0.88 -28.80 -15.34
CA THR A 506 0.42 -28.27 -14.91
C THR A 506 1.58 -28.94 -15.65
N THR A 507 1.40 -30.19 -16.08
CA THR A 507 2.38 -30.90 -16.91
C THR A 507 2.49 -30.28 -18.30
N CYS A 508 1.36 -29.92 -18.91
CA CYS A 508 1.30 -29.36 -20.26
C CYS A 508 1.60 -27.86 -20.34
N HIS A 509 1.18 -27.06 -19.35
CA HIS A 509 1.14 -25.59 -19.45
C HIS A 509 1.79 -24.88 -18.27
N SER A 510 2.99 -24.33 -18.48
CA SER A 510 3.69 -23.52 -17.46
C SER A 510 2.99 -22.20 -17.13
N THR A 511 2.31 -21.58 -18.11
CA THR A 511 1.61 -20.30 -17.90
C THR A 511 0.40 -20.39 -16.97
N LEU A 512 -0.10 -21.60 -16.70
CA LEU A 512 -1.27 -21.83 -15.85
C LEU A 512 -0.89 -22.21 -14.41
N HIS A 513 0.39 -22.41 -14.11
CA HIS A 513 0.89 -22.83 -12.80
C HIS A 513 0.39 -21.93 -11.67
N GLN A 514 0.49 -20.60 -11.82
CA GLN A 514 0.03 -19.64 -10.81
C GLN A 514 -1.48 -19.73 -10.55
N LYS A 515 -2.29 -19.98 -11.59
CA LYS A 515 -3.74 -20.15 -11.43
C LYS A 515 -4.09 -21.46 -10.70
N VAL A 516 -3.38 -22.53 -11.01
CA VAL A 516 -3.56 -23.82 -10.31
C VAL A 516 -3.10 -23.71 -8.86
N LEU A 517 -1.97 -23.05 -8.58
CA LEU A 517 -1.53 -22.78 -7.22
C LEU A 517 -2.58 -22.01 -6.42
N GLN A 518 -3.10 -20.91 -6.98
CA GLN A 518 -4.15 -20.13 -6.32
C GLN A 518 -5.41 -20.97 -6.03
N LEU A 519 -5.78 -21.89 -6.94
CA LEU A 519 -6.88 -22.82 -6.73
C LEU A 519 -6.59 -23.77 -5.55
N LEU A 520 -5.40 -24.37 -5.51
CA LEU A 520 -4.98 -25.28 -4.45
C LEU A 520 -4.90 -24.57 -3.09
N ILE A 521 -4.39 -23.33 -3.05
CA ILE A 521 -4.34 -22.50 -1.85
C ILE A 521 -5.75 -22.22 -1.32
N ASN A 522 -6.66 -21.76 -2.20
CA ASN A 522 -8.03 -21.48 -1.80
C ASN A 522 -8.77 -22.72 -1.27
N LEU A 523 -8.45 -23.91 -1.81
CA LEU A 523 -8.97 -25.18 -1.31
C LEU A 523 -8.35 -25.58 0.04
N PHE A 524 -7.05 -25.36 0.19
CA PHE A 524 -6.31 -25.67 1.42
C PHE A 524 -6.75 -24.81 2.62
N GLU A 525 -7.05 -23.53 2.36
CA GLU A 525 -7.55 -22.58 3.35
C GLU A 525 -9.07 -22.68 3.58
N SER A 526 -9.80 -23.40 2.73
CA SER A 526 -11.25 -23.51 2.88
C SER A 526 -11.62 -24.34 4.12
N PRO A 527 -12.48 -23.83 5.03
CA PRO A 527 -12.95 -24.61 6.16
C PRO A 527 -13.93 -25.68 5.67
N GLN A 528 -13.60 -26.96 5.92
CA GLN A 528 -14.43 -28.11 5.58
C GLN A 528 -15.07 -28.69 6.86
N ASP A 529 -15.86 -27.86 7.54
CA ASP A 529 -16.43 -28.16 8.87
C ASP A 529 -17.30 -29.42 8.92
N ASP A 530 -17.83 -29.85 7.77
CA ASP A 530 -18.72 -31.00 7.67
C ASP A 530 -17.97 -32.35 7.56
N LEU A 531 -16.64 -32.36 7.48
CA LEU A 531 -15.82 -33.58 7.38
C LEU A 531 -15.18 -33.92 8.73
N ASP A 532 -14.96 -35.21 8.96
CA ASP A 532 -14.18 -35.68 10.12
C ASP A 532 -12.72 -35.18 10.04
N VAL A 533 -12.12 -34.90 11.20
CA VAL A 533 -10.78 -34.29 11.33
C VAL A 533 -9.72 -35.14 10.62
N LEU A 534 -9.86 -36.47 10.67
CA LEU A 534 -8.93 -37.38 9.98
C LEU A 534 -9.04 -37.25 8.46
N VAL A 535 -10.26 -37.14 7.93
CA VAL A 535 -10.52 -36.97 6.49
C VAL A 535 -10.03 -35.60 6.02
N GLN A 536 -10.22 -34.55 6.82
CA GLN A 536 -9.67 -33.22 6.53
C GLN A 536 -8.14 -33.26 6.41
N LEU A 537 -7.45 -33.99 7.30
CA LEU A 537 -6.01 -34.15 7.25
C LEU A 537 -5.56 -34.88 5.98
N GLU A 538 -6.27 -35.94 5.58
CA GLU A 538 -5.99 -36.69 4.34
C GLU A 538 -6.21 -35.82 3.10
N VAL A 539 -7.29 -35.03 3.05
CA VAL A 539 -7.54 -34.09 1.95
C VAL A 539 -6.43 -33.04 1.88
N LYS A 540 -6.00 -32.49 3.00
CA LYS A 540 -4.88 -31.53 3.04
C LYS A 540 -3.56 -32.14 2.58
N LYS A 541 -3.25 -33.39 2.97
CA LYS A 541 -2.07 -34.11 2.45
C LYS A 541 -2.14 -34.31 0.94
N MET A 542 -3.30 -34.72 0.43
CA MET A 542 -3.53 -34.86 -1.01
C MET A 542 -3.32 -33.53 -1.75
N LEU A 543 -3.81 -32.40 -1.22
CA LEU A 543 -3.56 -31.08 -1.80
C LEU A 543 -2.07 -30.72 -1.80
N ILE A 544 -1.34 -31.08 -0.73
CA ILE A 544 0.11 -30.94 -0.65
C ILE A 544 0.80 -31.77 -1.74
N ASP A 545 0.37 -33.01 -1.99
CA ASP A 545 0.93 -33.82 -3.08
C ASP A 545 0.78 -33.12 -4.45
N ARG A 546 -0.34 -32.44 -4.68
CA ARG A 546 -0.55 -31.65 -5.91
C ARG A 546 0.37 -30.42 -5.95
N MET A 547 0.62 -29.78 -4.80
CA MET A 547 1.61 -28.69 -4.71
C MET A 547 3.04 -29.20 -4.96
N VAL A 548 3.40 -30.39 -4.48
CA VAL A 548 4.70 -31.04 -4.76
C VAL A 548 4.83 -31.39 -6.24
N HIS A 549 3.77 -31.91 -6.87
CA HIS A 549 3.75 -32.11 -8.32
C HIS A 549 3.96 -30.80 -9.07
N LEU A 550 3.27 -29.72 -8.67
CA LEU A 550 3.45 -28.39 -9.26
C LEU A 550 4.90 -27.86 -9.11
N LEU A 551 5.52 -28.12 -7.96
CA LEU A 551 6.93 -27.83 -7.68
C LEU A 551 7.84 -28.61 -8.65
N SER A 552 7.57 -29.90 -8.88
CA SER A 552 8.33 -30.75 -9.82
C SER A 552 8.28 -30.25 -11.27
N ARG A 553 7.24 -29.49 -11.64
CA ARG A 553 7.05 -28.92 -12.98
C ARG A 553 7.64 -27.52 -13.17
N GLY A 554 8.30 -26.96 -12.14
CA GLY A 554 9.07 -25.72 -12.23
C GLY A 554 8.49 -24.51 -11.49
N CYS A 555 7.31 -24.61 -10.87
CA CYS A 555 6.73 -23.55 -10.05
C CYS A 555 7.16 -23.70 -8.58
N VAL A 556 8.47 -23.59 -8.34
CA VAL A 556 9.09 -23.93 -7.05
C VAL A 556 8.95 -22.80 -6.02
N VAL A 557 9.43 -21.61 -6.38
CA VAL A 557 9.49 -20.44 -5.49
C VAL A 557 8.11 -20.04 -4.92
N PRO A 558 7.04 -19.91 -5.74
CA PRO A 558 5.72 -19.53 -5.23
C PRO A 558 5.13 -20.55 -4.24
N VAL A 559 5.35 -21.85 -4.48
CA VAL A 559 4.87 -22.93 -3.62
C VAL A 559 5.56 -22.90 -2.25
N ILE A 560 6.91 -22.80 -2.24
CA ILE A 560 7.66 -22.79 -0.97
C ILE A 560 7.34 -21.53 -0.16
N ASN A 561 7.19 -20.38 -0.81
CA ASN A 561 6.80 -19.15 -0.12
C ASN A 561 5.42 -19.22 0.53
N TYR A 562 4.48 -19.91 -0.12
CA TYR A 562 3.16 -20.15 0.48
C TYR A 562 3.30 -20.99 1.76
N ILE A 563 3.99 -22.13 1.70
CA ILE A 563 4.21 -23.00 2.86
C ILE A 563 4.97 -22.27 3.98
N LYS A 564 5.98 -21.47 3.62
CA LYS A 564 6.71 -20.63 4.57
C LYS A 564 5.80 -19.58 5.22
N SER A 565 4.87 -18.98 4.47
CA SER A 565 3.90 -18.04 5.00
C SER A 565 2.92 -18.70 5.97
N CYS A 566 2.44 -19.91 5.66
CA CYS A 566 1.61 -20.71 6.58
C CYS A 566 2.35 -21.03 7.87
N TRP A 567 3.63 -21.41 7.78
CA TRP A 567 4.47 -21.64 8.95
C TRP A 567 4.63 -20.39 9.82
N GLN A 568 4.91 -19.23 9.21
CA GLN A 568 5.04 -17.96 9.93
C GLN A 568 3.74 -17.49 10.60
N ARG A 569 2.58 -17.78 9.97
CA ARG A 569 1.26 -17.45 10.51
C ARG A 569 0.79 -18.40 11.61
N GLN A 570 1.44 -19.57 11.75
CA GLN A 570 1.03 -20.65 12.66
C GLN A 570 -0.44 -21.10 12.47
N ASP A 571 -0.96 -20.98 11.25
CA ASP A 571 -2.35 -21.31 10.90
C ASP A 571 -2.53 -22.79 10.49
N THR A 572 -1.43 -23.51 10.28
CA THR A 572 -1.40 -24.85 9.71
C THR A 572 -0.64 -25.82 10.62
N ASP A 573 -1.12 -27.07 10.69
CA ASP A 573 -0.48 -28.12 11.48
C ASP A 573 0.96 -28.40 11.02
N VAL A 574 1.89 -28.43 11.99
CA VAL A 574 3.31 -28.72 11.75
C VAL A 574 3.51 -30.09 11.08
N SER A 575 2.60 -31.04 11.29
CA SER A 575 2.63 -32.36 10.65
C SER A 575 2.46 -32.31 9.13
N LEU A 576 1.67 -31.35 8.61
CA LEU A 576 1.46 -31.14 7.18
C LEU A 576 2.68 -30.47 6.54
N ILE A 577 3.27 -29.49 7.24
CA ILE A 577 4.51 -28.84 6.79
C ILE A 577 5.65 -29.85 6.74
N ARG A 578 5.76 -30.71 7.77
CA ARG A 578 6.73 -31.83 7.76
C ARG A 578 6.51 -32.74 6.56
N TYR A 579 5.27 -33.16 6.31
CA TYR A 579 4.94 -34.01 5.16
C TYR A 579 5.37 -33.38 3.84
N PHE A 580 5.09 -32.09 3.63
CA PHE A 580 5.57 -31.36 2.44
C PHE A 580 7.11 -31.39 2.33
N VAL A 581 7.83 -31.11 3.41
CA VAL A 581 9.31 -31.12 3.40
C VAL A 581 9.84 -32.52 3.08
N THR A 582 9.25 -33.57 3.66
CA THR A 582 9.63 -34.96 3.39
C THR A 582 9.48 -35.30 1.91
N GLU A 583 8.30 -35.04 1.35
CA GLU A 583 8.02 -35.33 -0.06
C GLU A 583 8.95 -34.54 -0.98
N VAL A 584 9.14 -33.23 -0.73
CA VAL A 584 10.05 -32.40 -1.54
C VAL A 584 11.48 -32.92 -1.48
N LEU A 585 12.00 -33.29 -0.30
CA LEU A 585 13.35 -33.82 -0.15
C LEU A 585 13.55 -35.17 -0.87
N ASP A 586 12.49 -35.97 -1.02
CA ASP A 586 12.55 -37.23 -1.75
C ASP A 586 12.62 -37.03 -3.28
N VAL A 587 12.01 -35.96 -3.82
CA VAL A 587 12.00 -35.71 -5.28
C VAL A 587 13.17 -34.88 -5.80
N ILE A 588 13.87 -34.11 -4.94
CA ILE A 588 14.92 -33.18 -5.37
C ILE A 588 16.32 -33.77 -5.35
N SER A 589 17.20 -33.25 -6.20
CA SER A 589 18.63 -33.61 -6.23
C SER A 589 19.50 -32.39 -6.57
N PRO A 590 20.80 -32.37 -6.20
CA PRO A 590 21.70 -31.27 -6.53
C PRO A 590 21.97 -31.19 -8.05
N PRO A 591 22.35 -30.01 -8.59
CA PRO A 591 22.70 -28.76 -7.89
C PRO A 591 21.48 -27.91 -7.50
N TYR A 592 21.54 -27.26 -6.34
CA TYR A 592 20.50 -26.37 -5.83
C TYR A 592 20.82 -24.91 -6.13
N THR A 593 19.79 -24.12 -6.48
CA THR A 593 19.91 -22.66 -6.64
C THR A 593 19.90 -21.94 -5.29
N SER A 594 20.57 -20.79 -5.18
CA SER A 594 20.61 -19.99 -3.95
C SER A 594 19.22 -19.64 -3.42
N ASP A 595 18.33 -19.25 -4.31
CA ASP A 595 16.99 -18.76 -3.97
C ASP A 595 16.14 -19.89 -3.38
N PHE A 596 16.27 -21.11 -3.93
CA PHE A 596 15.62 -22.30 -3.40
C PHE A 596 16.13 -22.64 -1.99
N VAL A 597 17.45 -22.60 -1.79
CA VAL A 597 18.06 -22.91 -0.50
C VAL A 597 17.67 -21.88 0.56
N GLN A 598 17.70 -20.59 0.24
CA GLN A 598 17.28 -19.52 1.17
C GLN A 598 15.81 -19.65 1.62
N LEU A 599 14.95 -20.20 0.77
CA LEU A 599 13.54 -20.40 1.08
C LEU A 599 13.28 -21.70 1.85
N LEU A 600 13.95 -22.80 1.48
CA LEU A 600 13.72 -24.13 2.05
C LEU A 600 14.52 -24.37 3.34
N LEU A 601 15.74 -23.85 3.45
CA LEU A 601 16.64 -24.09 4.59
C LEU A 601 16.00 -23.75 5.95
N PRO A 602 15.32 -22.59 6.13
CA PRO A 602 14.67 -22.26 7.40
C PRO A 602 13.57 -23.25 7.82
N LEU A 603 12.92 -23.92 6.85
CA LEU A 603 11.90 -24.93 7.12
C LEU A 603 12.52 -26.27 7.53
N VAL A 604 13.70 -26.59 6.99
CA VAL A 604 14.41 -27.86 7.23
C VAL A 604 15.22 -27.83 8.53
N GLU A 605 15.82 -26.68 8.87
CA GLU A 605 16.61 -26.48 10.11
C GLU A 605 15.75 -26.45 11.38
N ASN A 606 14.44 -26.21 11.26
CA ASN A 606 13.58 -26.11 12.43
C ASN A 606 13.28 -27.48 13.05
N GLU A 607 13.75 -27.68 14.29
CA GLU A 607 13.59 -28.92 15.06
C GLU A 607 12.12 -29.33 15.29
N GLU A 608 11.16 -28.39 15.28
CA GLU A 608 9.74 -28.73 15.40
C GLU A 608 9.20 -29.45 14.14
N ILE A 609 9.75 -29.10 12.98
CA ILE A 609 9.38 -29.63 11.68
C ILE A 609 10.13 -30.94 11.42
N THR A 610 11.45 -30.98 11.59
CA THR A 610 12.28 -32.16 11.22
C THR A 610 12.66 -33.06 12.39
N GLY A 611 12.57 -32.60 13.65
CA GLY A 611 13.02 -33.35 14.83
C GLY A 611 12.17 -34.56 15.24
N ASN A 612 10.99 -34.74 14.63
CA ASN A 612 10.08 -35.87 14.87
C ASN A 612 9.90 -36.77 13.63
N MET A 613 10.83 -36.72 12.67
CA MET A 613 10.85 -37.60 11.50
C MET A 613 11.11 -39.05 11.96
N ARG A 614 10.18 -39.96 11.63
CA ARG A 614 10.13 -41.31 12.21
C ARG A 614 11.08 -42.30 11.53
N ASN A 615 11.58 -41.98 10.33
CA ASN A 615 12.37 -42.89 9.51
C ASN A 615 13.85 -42.47 9.41
N GLU A 616 14.78 -43.43 9.51
CA GLU A 616 16.23 -43.19 9.35
C GLU A 616 16.59 -42.61 7.98
N ASN A 617 15.86 -43.01 6.93
CA ASN A 617 16.05 -42.48 5.57
C ASN A 617 15.64 -41.01 5.44
N GLU A 618 14.55 -40.59 6.11
CA GLU A 618 14.08 -39.20 6.11
C GLU A 618 15.07 -38.28 6.83
N ASN A 619 15.61 -38.74 7.96
CA ASN A 619 16.68 -38.06 8.69
C ASN A 619 17.98 -37.99 7.87
N LEU A 620 18.29 -39.03 7.08
CA LEU A 620 19.43 -39.05 6.17
C LEU A 620 19.28 -37.98 5.07
N LEU A 621 18.09 -37.86 4.46
CA LEU A 621 17.82 -36.87 3.41
C LEU A 621 17.95 -35.43 3.93
N VAL A 622 17.40 -35.16 5.12
CA VAL A 622 17.54 -33.86 5.81
C VAL A 622 19.03 -33.57 6.09
N SER A 623 19.75 -34.54 6.65
CA SER A 623 21.18 -34.40 6.95
C SER A 623 22.03 -34.21 5.69
N GLN A 624 21.70 -34.90 4.60
CA GLN A 624 22.37 -34.74 3.30
C GLN A 624 22.12 -33.37 2.69
N PHE A 625 20.92 -32.82 2.85
CA PHE A 625 20.58 -31.48 2.40
C PHE A 625 21.33 -30.42 3.21
N ILE A 626 21.31 -30.52 4.54
CA ILE A 626 22.03 -29.60 5.43
C ILE A 626 23.54 -29.70 5.21
N SER A 627 24.12 -30.89 5.07
CA SER A 627 25.58 -31.07 4.90
C SER A 627 26.20 -30.39 3.68
N LYS A 628 25.37 -29.90 2.75
CA LYS A 628 25.80 -29.20 1.54
C LYS A 628 25.88 -27.67 1.71
N PHE A 629 25.46 -27.15 2.86
CA PHE A 629 25.40 -25.72 3.19
C PHE A 629 25.91 -25.49 4.61
#